data_AF-A0A7C0ZMN2-F1
#
_entry.id   AF-A0A7C0ZMN2-F1
#
_cell.length_a   1.000
_cell.length_b   1.000
_cell.length_c   1.000
_cell.angle_alpha   90.00
_cell.angle_beta   90.00
_cell.angle_gamma   90.00
#
_symmetry.space_group_name_H-M   'P 1'
#
loop_
_entity.id
_entity.type
_entity.pdbx_description
1 polymer ?
#
loop_
_entity_poly.entity_id
_entity_poly.type
_entity_poly.pdbx_seq_one_letter_code
_entity_poly.pdbx_strand_id
1 'polypeptide(L)'
;MRANCIIKPYLEKHHIRVLGVIPEDRVLSSLTVREIYESVGGKVLAGEDGMDKIVQTFLVGAMTMESAIKYFRKASNKIVITGGDRTDLILAALETRSSAVILTGNLYPSVKILPRADELAIPIILVPYDTFTTLQLAQKIIGKIKPRDKKRIEIAKRLIEENVKWDDILN
;
A
#
# COMPACT_ATOMS: atom_id res chain seq x y z
N MET A 1 9.74 -16.65 10.47
CA MET A 1 10.24 -17.49 11.60
C MET A 1 9.29 -18.63 11.97
N ARG A 2 8.00 -18.41 12.27
CA ARG A 2 7.09 -19.50 12.69
C ARG A 2 6.88 -20.61 11.63
N ALA A 3 6.86 -20.26 10.35
CA ALA A 3 6.62 -21.22 9.28
C ALA A 3 7.67 -22.35 9.22
N ASN A 4 8.96 -22.01 9.28
CA ASN A 4 10.05 -23.00 9.23
C ASN A 4 10.20 -23.83 10.51
N CYS A 5 9.95 -23.24 11.69
CA CYS A 5 10.20 -23.93 12.96
C CYS A 5 8.99 -24.70 13.50
N ILE A 6 7.77 -24.30 13.13
CA ILE A 6 6.53 -24.88 13.70
C ILE A 6 5.72 -25.57 12.61
N ILE A 7 5.38 -24.85 11.54
CA ILE A 7 4.43 -25.35 10.54
C ILE A 7 5.06 -26.45 9.68
N LYS A 8 6.26 -26.22 9.15
CA LYS A 8 6.94 -27.21 8.30
C LYS A 8 7.13 -28.57 9.03
N PRO A 9 7.71 -28.63 10.25
CA PRO A 9 7.84 -29.89 10.96
C PRO A 9 6.50 -30.55 11.31
N TYR A 10 5.47 -29.75 11.62
CA TYR A 10 4.13 -30.26 11.89
C TYR A 10 3.52 -30.95 10.66
N LEU A 11 3.63 -30.34 9.47
CA LEU A 11 3.14 -30.90 8.22
C LEU A 11 3.90 -32.18 7.84
N GLU A 12 5.23 -32.14 7.94
CA GLU A 12 6.08 -33.30 7.62
C GLU A 12 5.80 -34.49 8.56
N LYS A 13 5.51 -34.23 9.85
CA LYS A 13 5.07 -35.26 10.81
C LYS A 13 3.74 -35.93 10.42
N HIS A 14 2.87 -35.24 9.68
CA HIS A 14 1.61 -35.79 9.17
C HIS A 14 1.73 -36.28 7.72
N HIS A 15 2.95 -36.59 7.27
CA HIS A 15 3.24 -37.09 5.93
C HIS A 15 2.86 -36.12 4.79
N ILE A 16 2.79 -34.82 5.08
CA ILE A 16 2.61 -33.77 4.08
C ILE A 16 3.99 -33.21 3.74
N ARG A 17 4.49 -33.50 2.53
CA ARG A 17 5.79 -33.03 2.05
C ARG A 17 5.75 -31.51 1.82
N VAL A 18 6.66 -30.77 2.44
CA VAL A 18 6.81 -29.33 2.25
C VAL A 18 7.96 -29.05 1.29
N LEU A 19 7.65 -28.53 0.10
CA LEU A 19 8.64 -28.26 -0.95
C LEU A 19 9.37 -26.93 -0.77
N GLY A 20 8.81 -26.00 0.00
CA GLY A 20 9.43 -24.70 0.26
C GLY A 20 8.65 -23.84 1.23
N VAL A 21 9.31 -22.81 1.76
CA VAL A 21 8.69 -21.79 2.63
C VAL A 21 9.13 -20.43 2.14
N ILE A 22 8.24 -19.74 1.42
CA ILE A 22 8.53 -18.43 0.84
C ILE A 22 8.31 -17.35 1.92
N PRO A 23 9.32 -16.51 2.22
CA PRO A 23 9.14 -15.39 3.14
C PRO A 23 8.27 -14.28 2.52
N GLU A 24 7.59 -13.52 3.35
CA GLU A 24 6.84 -12.35 2.90
C GLU A 24 7.81 -11.25 2.42
N ASP A 25 7.54 -10.67 1.25
CA ASP A 25 8.33 -9.57 0.68
C ASP A 25 7.44 -8.33 0.46
N ARG A 26 7.88 -7.20 1.02
CA ARG A 26 7.12 -5.94 0.98
C ARG A 26 6.99 -5.33 -0.41
N VAL A 27 7.89 -5.65 -1.33
CA VAL A 27 7.84 -5.16 -2.71
C VAL A 27 6.84 -5.99 -3.50
N LEU A 28 6.79 -7.31 -3.31
CA LEU A 28 5.79 -8.18 -3.91
C LEU A 28 4.36 -7.81 -3.49
N SER A 29 4.18 -7.45 -2.21
CA SER A 29 2.88 -7.03 -1.67
C SER A 29 2.55 -5.55 -1.91
N SER A 30 3.42 -4.80 -2.57
CA SER A 30 3.17 -3.36 -2.77
C SER A 30 2.02 -3.14 -3.76
N LEU A 31 1.39 -1.97 -3.71
CA LEU A 31 0.34 -1.57 -4.64
C LEU A 31 0.73 -0.25 -5.30
N THR A 32 0.18 0.05 -6.47
CA THR A 32 0.20 1.40 -7.01
C THR A 32 -0.96 2.21 -6.44
N VAL A 33 -0.85 3.54 -6.42
CA VAL A 33 -1.99 4.41 -6.08
C VAL A 33 -3.17 4.14 -7.02
N ARG A 34 -2.89 3.87 -8.30
CA ARG A 34 -3.89 3.51 -9.31
C ARG A 34 -4.69 2.27 -8.94
N GLU A 35 -4.02 1.19 -8.51
CA GLU A 35 -4.71 -0.03 -8.07
C GLU A 35 -5.59 0.24 -6.84
N ILE A 36 -5.11 1.08 -5.91
CA ILE A 36 -5.90 1.48 -4.75
C ILE A 36 -7.12 2.30 -5.18
N TYR A 37 -6.93 3.29 -6.06
CA TYR A 37 -7.99 4.11 -6.63
C TYR A 37 -9.06 3.28 -7.34
N GLU A 38 -8.67 2.28 -8.14
CA GLU A 38 -9.61 1.38 -8.82
C GLU A 38 -10.48 0.58 -7.84
N SER A 39 -9.98 0.29 -6.64
CA SER A 39 -10.73 -0.43 -5.59
C SER A 39 -11.62 0.49 -4.74
N VAL A 40 -11.09 1.64 -4.32
CA VAL A 40 -11.84 2.58 -3.46
C VAL A 40 -12.77 3.49 -4.26
N GLY A 41 -12.50 3.68 -5.54
CA GLY A 41 -13.21 4.59 -6.43
C GLY A 41 -13.02 6.07 -6.06
N GLY A 42 -14.05 6.86 -6.33
CA GLY A 42 -14.07 8.28 -6.02
C GLY A 42 -13.50 9.17 -7.12
N LYS A 43 -13.10 10.38 -6.72
CA LYS A 43 -12.68 11.45 -7.64
C LYS A 43 -11.26 11.90 -7.34
N VAL A 44 -10.40 11.89 -8.36
CA VAL A 44 -9.08 12.54 -8.28
C VAL A 44 -9.30 14.05 -8.36
N LEU A 45 -8.82 14.78 -7.35
CA LEU A 45 -8.93 16.24 -7.26
C LEU A 45 -7.68 16.98 -7.76
N ALA A 46 -6.51 16.35 -7.64
CA ALA A 46 -5.20 16.87 -8.03
C ALA A 46 -4.16 15.74 -8.02
N GLY A 47 -2.98 15.99 -8.59
CA GLY A 47 -1.79 15.16 -8.50
C GLY A 47 -1.83 13.90 -9.35
N GLU A 48 -2.58 13.90 -10.45
CA GLU A 48 -2.83 12.71 -11.29
C GLU A 48 -1.55 12.04 -11.83
N ASP A 49 -0.49 12.81 -12.05
CA ASP A 49 0.82 12.30 -12.48
C ASP A 49 1.45 11.33 -11.47
N GLY A 50 0.98 11.31 -10.22
CA GLY A 50 1.46 10.42 -9.16
C GLY A 50 0.74 9.08 -9.06
N MET A 51 -0.20 8.76 -9.94
CA MET A 51 -1.04 7.56 -9.80
C MET A 51 -0.27 6.24 -9.87
N ASP A 52 0.91 6.22 -10.48
CA ASP A 52 1.75 5.01 -10.57
C ASP A 52 2.79 4.91 -9.43
N LYS A 53 2.74 5.81 -8.44
CA LYS A 53 3.56 5.72 -7.22
C LYS A 53 3.24 4.46 -6.42
N ILE A 54 4.27 3.87 -5.83
CA ILE A 54 4.16 2.67 -5.00
C ILE A 54 3.63 3.02 -3.59
N VAL A 55 2.80 2.14 -3.06
CA VAL A 55 2.22 2.18 -1.71
C VAL A 55 2.58 0.90 -0.97
N GLN A 56 3.11 1.07 0.23
CA GLN A 56 3.53 -0.01 1.15
C GLN A 56 2.88 0.11 2.52
N THR A 57 2.32 1.27 2.87
CA THR A 57 1.78 1.52 4.21
C THR A 57 0.58 2.44 4.14
N PHE A 58 -0.47 2.09 4.89
CA PHE A 58 -1.65 2.93 5.08
C PHE A 58 -1.55 3.61 6.44
N LEU A 59 -1.73 4.93 6.48
CA LEU A 59 -1.80 5.69 7.72
C LEU A 59 -3.13 6.42 7.81
N VAL A 60 -3.76 6.33 8.99
CA VAL A 60 -5.03 6.99 9.27
C VAL A 60 -4.78 8.28 10.05
N GLY A 61 -5.17 9.41 9.46
CA GLY A 61 -5.09 10.75 10.02
C GLY A 61 -6.25 11.09 10.97
N ALA A 62 -6.67 10.16 11.83
CA ALA A 62 -7.67 10.39 12.87
C ALA A 62 -7.07 11.01 14.16
N MET A 63 -5.74 11.07 14.23
CA MET A 63 -5.00 11.59 15.38
C MET A 63 -4.70 13.09 15.28
N THR A 64 -4.12 13.65 16.34
CA THR A 64 -3.59 15.01 16.38
C THR A 64 -2.46 15.18 15.37
N MET A 65 -2.25 16.42 14.90
CA MET A 65 -1.19 16.75 13.94
C MET A 65 0.19 16.28 14.40
N GLU A 66 0.55 16.63 15.64
CA GLU A 66 1.87 16.37 16.22
C GLU A 66 2.19 14.88 16.22
N SER A 67 1.19 14.05 16.54
CA SER A 67 1.30 12.61 16.49
C SER A 67 1.47 12.13 15.05
N ALA A 68 0.67 12.65 14.12
CA ALA A 68 0.68 12.25 12.71
C ALA A 68 2.06 12.46 12.05
N ILE A 69 2.71 13.60 12.27
CA ILE A 69 4.02 13.92 11.67
C ILE A 69 5.07 12.86 12.03
N LYS A 70 5.08 12.39 13.28
CA LYS A 70 6.02 11.35 13.74
C LYS A 70 5.86 10.05 12.97
N TYR A 71 4.63 9.65 12.66
CA TYR A 71 4.37 8.47 11.84
C TYR A 71 4.67 8.71 10.37
N PHE A 72 4.33 9.90 9.86
CA PHE A 72 4.52 10.27 8.47
C PHE A 72 6.00 10.26 8.06
N ARG A 73 6.88 10.76 8.92
CA ARG A 73 8.32 10.78 8.65
C ARG A 73 8.96 9.39 8.68
N LYS A 74 8.40 8.46 9.45
CA LYS A 74 8.93 7.09 9.58
C LYS A 74 8.48 6.16 8.45
N ALA A 75 7.32 6.42 7.87
CA ALA A 75 6.75 5.59 6.82
C ALA A 75 7.13 6.09 5.43
N SER A 76 7.77 5.23 4.65
CA SER A 76 8.03 5.41 3.22
C SER A 76 6.88 4.88 2.40
N ASN A 77 6.67 5.44 1.19
CA ASN A 77 5.65 4.96 0.24
C ASN A 77 4.27 4.80 0.90
N LYS A 78 3.84 5.82 1.63
CA LYS A 78 2.62 5.78 2.46
C LYS A 78 1.45 6.44 1.76
N ILE A 79 0.26 5.95 2.03
CA ILE A 79 -0.98 6.67 1.74
C ILE A 79 -1.59 7.17 3.05
N VAL A 80 -2.07 8.40 3.05
CA VAL A 80 -2.71 9.01 4.22
C VAL A 80 -4.22 9.06 3.98
N ILE A 81 -5.01 8.50 4.89
CA ILE A 81 -6.48 8.54 4.84
C ILE A 81 -6.96 9.49 5.94
N THR A 82 -7.68 10.55 5.59
CA THR A 82 -8.15 11.56 6.54
C THR A 82 -9.41 12.29 6.04
N GLY A 83 -10.01 13.14 6.87
CA GLY A 83 -11.07 14.06 6.43
C GLY A 83 -10.48 15.26 5.67
N GLY A 84 -11.18 15.76 4.65
CA GLY A 84 -10.72 16.92 3.87
C GLY A 84 -10.65 18.22 4.66
N ASP A 85 -11.41 18.34 5.74
CA ASP A 85 -11.37 19.47 6.67
C ASP A 85 -10.04 19.57 7.43
N ARG A 86 -9.23 18.51 7.47
CA ARG A 86 -7.92 18.46 8.13
C ARG A 86 -6.80 19.03 7.26
N THR A 87 -6.95 20.28 6.82
CA THR A 87 -6.04 20.97 5.89
C THR A 87 -4.56 20.87 6.29
N ASP A 88 -4.23 21.13 7.55
CA ASP A 88 -2.84 21.05 8.00
C ASP A 88 -2.27 19.63 7.83
N LEU A 89 -3.08 18.61 8.10
CA LEU A 89 -2.64 17.20 8.08
C LEU A 89 -2.42 16.75 6.64
N ILE A 90 -3.25 17.23 5.71
CA ILE A 90 -3.07 17.06 4.27
C ILE A 90 -1.75 17.69 3.84
N LEU A 91 -1.49 18.94 4.25
CA LEU A 91 -0.22 19.62 3.92
C LEU A 91 0.99 18.86 4.48
N ALA A 92 0.92 18.40 5.73
CA ALA A 92 1.98 17.57 6.32
C ALA A 92 2.17 16.25 5.56
N ALA A 93 1.10 15.63 5.06
CA ALA A 93 1.19 14.44 4.23
C ALA A 93 1.89 14.72 2.89
N LEU A 94 1.61 15.86 2.26
CA LEU A 94 2.27 16.30 1.04
C LEU A 94 3.77 16.54 1.26
N GLU A 95 4.12 17.35 2.28
CA GLU A 95 5.51 17.73 2.57
C GLU A 95 6.37 16.55 3.06
N THR A 96 5.75 15.51 3.63
CA THR A 96 6.43 14.27 4.00
C THR A 96 6.43 13.23 2.88
N ARG A 97 6.15 13.64 1.63
CA ARG A 97 6.20 12.81 0.42
C ARG A 97 5.36 11.54 0.53
N SER A 98 4.10 11.69 0.91
CA SER A 98 3.13 10.60 0.77
C SER A 98 2.96 10.22 -0.69
N SER A 99 2.71 8.94 -0.96
CA SER A 99 2.41 8.46 -2.31
C SER A 99 1.06 8.98 -2.80
N ALA A 100 0.08 9.14 -1.90
CA ALA A 100 -1.22 9.76 -2.14
C ALA A 100 -1.89 10.16 -0.82
N VAL A 101 -2.97 10.95 -0.92
CA VAL A 101 -3.87 11.29 0.18
C VAL A 101 -5.30 10.94 -0.23
N ILE A 102 -6.01 10.18 0.60
CA ILE A 102 -7.44 9.88 0.42
C ILE A 102 -8.24 10.70 1.44
N LEU A 103 -9.22 11.44 0.92
CA LEU A 103 -10.13 12.29 1.66
C LEU A 103 -11.49 11.61 1.78
N THR A 104 -11.95 11.38 3.00
CA THR A 104 -13.15 10.59 3.28
C THR A 104 -14.39 11.43 3.52
N GLY A 105 -15.57 10.84 3.36
CA GLY A 105 -16.86 11.44 3.68
C GLY A 105 -17.27 12.60 2.77
N ASN A 106 -16.74 12.66 1.53
CA ASN A 106 -16.92 13.81 0.62
C ASN A 106 -16.53 15.16 1.23
N LEU A 107 -15.65 15.17 2.23
CA LEU A 107 -15.10 16.38 2.78
C LEU A 107 -14.05 16.92 1.80
N TYR A 108 -14.39 18.01 1.12
CA TYR A 108 -13.46 18.69 0.23
C TYR A 108 -12.41 19.45 1.02
N PRO A 109 -11.16 19.46 0.57
CA PRO A 109 -10.11 20.18 1.25
C PRO A 109 -10.09 21.64 0.77
N SER A 110 -9.30 22.49 1.42
CA SER A 110 -9.09 23.85 0.91
C SER A 110 -8.54 23.82 -0.52
N VAL A 111 -9.13 24.60 -1.43
CA VAL A 111 -8.69 24.67 -2.84
C VAL A 111 -7.22 25.07 -2.99
N LYS A 112 -6.65 25.76 -1.99
CA LYS A 112 -5.26 26.22 -1.97
C LYS A 112 -4.24 25.07 -1.95
N ILE A 113 -4.66 23.86 -1.58
CA ILE A 113 -3.75 22.71 -1.43
C ILE A 113 -3.61 21.94 -2.74
N LEU A 114 -4.58 22.07 -3.66
CA LEU A 114 -4.59 21.32 -4.92
C LEU A 114 -3.37 21.65 -5.81
N PRO A 115 -3.00 22.92 -6.04
CA PRO A 115 -1.81 23.24 -6.84
C PRO A 115 -0.52 22.65 -6.27
N ARG A 116 -0.41 22.60 -4.93
CA ARG A 116 0.75 22.01 -4.24
C ARG A 116 0.79 20.49 -4.43
N ALA A 117 -0.36 19.84 -4.45
CA ALA A 117 -0.47 18.41 -4.73
C ALA A 117 -0.09 18.08 -6.18
N ASP A 118 -0.51 18.92 -7.14
CA ASP A 118 -0.09 18.83 -8.55
C ASP A 118 1.44 18.97 -8.68
N GLU A 119 2.02 20.01 -8.08
CA GLU A 119 3.47 20.27 -8.12
C GLU A 119 4.29 19.08 -7.59
N LEU A 120 3.82 18.43 -6.53
CA LEU A 120 4.49 17.28 -5.92
C LEU A 120 4.11 15.94 -6.58
N ALA A 121 3.22 15.98 -7.57
CA ALA A 121 2.57 14.82 -8.19
C ALA A 121 2.02 13.85 -7.13
N ILE A 122 1.34 14.34 -6.09
CA ILE A 122 0.75 13.51 -5.03
C ILE A 122 -0.76 13.48 -5.24
N PRO A 123 -1.35 12.35 -5.65
CA PRO A 123 -2.78 12.26 -5.88
C PRO A 123 -3.59 12.59 -4.62
N ILE A 124 -4.55 13.48 -4.76
CA ILE A 124 -5.61 13.70 -3.77
C ILE A 124 -6.88 13.04 -4.29
N ILE A 125 -7.36 12.03 -3.59
CA ILE A 125 -8.51 11.22 -3.99
C ILE A 125 -9.64 11.46 -2.99
N LEU A 126 -10.79 11.93 -3.45
CA LEU A 126 -11.99 12.11 -2.64
C LEU A 126 -12.91 10.90 -2.77
N VAL A 127 -13.32 10.34 -1.64
CA VAL A 127 -14.24 9.20 -1.57
C VAL A 127 -15.46 9.53 -0.70
N PRO A 128 -16.62 8.91 -1.00
CA PRO A 128 -17.85 9.17 -0.23
C PRO A 128 -17.90 8.41 1.11
N TYR A 129 -17.05 7.40 1.29
CA TYR A 129 -17.06 6.52 2.46
C TYR A 129 -16.34 7.13 3.66
N ASP A 130 -16.60 6.64 4.87
CA ASP A 130 -15.82 6.97 6.05
C ASP A 130 -14.42 6.32 6.03
N THR A 131 -13.59 6.74 6.98
CA THR A 131 -12.20 6.28 7.15
C THR A 131 -12.07 4.77 7.27
N PHE A 132 -12.94 4.12 8.05
CA PHE A 132 -12.84 2.68 8.30
C PHE A 132 -13.21 1.90 7.05
N THR A 133 -14.33 2.24 6.41
CA THR A 133 -14.75 1.60 5.15
C THR A 133 -13.72 1.81 4.03
N THR A 134 -13.18 3.02 3.91
CA THR A 134 -12.12 3.33 2.93
C THR A 134 -10.89 2.46 3.15
N LEU A 135 -10.42 2.32 4.40
CA LEU A 135 -9.29 1.47 4.74
C LEU A 135 -9.56 0.01 4.39
N GLN A 136 -10.75 -0.51 4.70
CA GLN A 136 -11.11 -1.88 4.37
C GLN A 136 -11.13 -2.13 2.86
N LEU A 137 -11.69 -1.22 2.06
CA LEU A 137 -11.69 -1.32 0.60
C LEU A 137 -10.28 -1.28 0.02
N ALA A 138 -9.41 -0.43 0.56
CA ALA A 138 -8.03 -0.33 0.12
C ALA A 138 -7.19 -1.57 0.50
N GLN A 139 -7.47 -2.19 1.65
CA GLN A 139 -6.75 -3.39 2.13
C GLN A 139 -7.21 -4.69 1.48
N LYS A 140 -8.41 -4.74 0.90
CA LYS A 140 -8.93 -5.94 0.20
C LYS A 140 -8.15 -6.29 -1.08
N ILE A 141 -7.28 -5.40 -1.54
CA ILE A 141 -6.54 -5.58 -2.78
C ILE A 141 -5.34 -6.48 -2.52
N ILE A 142 -5.36 -7.65 -3.15
CA ILE A 142 -4.17 -8.48 -3.27
C ILE A 142 -3.38 -7.95 -4.46
N GLY A 143 -2.19 -7.40 -4.20
CA GLY A 143 -1.30 -6.93 -5.26
C GLY A 143 -0.99 -8.07 -6.24
N LYS A 144 -1.51 -7.97 -7.47
CA LYS A 144 -1.19 -8.93 -8.53
C LYS A 144 0.07 -8.45 -9.23
N ILE A 145 1.01 -9.37 -9.44
CA ILE A 145 2.18 -9.09 -10.28
C ILE A 145 1.68 -9.01 -11.73
N LYS A 146 1.71 -7.81 -12.32
CA LYS A 146 1.37 -7.60 -13.73
C LYS A 146 2.54 -8.04 -14.62
N PRO A 147 2.31 -8.49 -15.87
CA PRO A 147 3.41 -8.91 -16.77
C PRO A 147 4.47 -7.83 -17.04
N ARG A 148 4.11 -6.56 -16.87
CA ARG A 148 5.02 -5.41 -17.03
C ARG A 148 5.84 -5.08 -15.78
N ASP A 149 5.52 -5.69 -14.64
CA ASP A 149 6.18 -5.42 -13.35
C ASP A 149 7.50 -6.19 -13.23
N LYS A 150 8.49 -5.78 -14.01
CA LYS A 150 9.80 -6.43 -14.10
C LYS A 150 10.42 -6.65 -12.71
N LYS A 151 10.32 -5.64 -11.84
CA LYS A 151 10.92 -5.68 -10.49
C LYS A 151 10.27 -6.73 -9.60
N ARG A 152 8.93 -6.80 -9.54
CA ARG A 152 8.27 -7.85 -8.76
C ARG A 152 8.48 -9.23 -9.36
N ILE A 153 8.52 -9.35 -10.69
CA ILE A 153 8.81 -10.62 -11.38
C ILE A 153 10.19 -11.15 -10.99
N GLU A 154 11.22 -10.30 -11.01
CA GLU A 154 12.58 -10.68 -10.62
C GLU A 154 12.66 -11.12 -9.15
N ILE A 155 12.03 -10.37 -8.25
CA ILE A 155 11.99 -10.74 -6.83
C ILE A 155 11.25 -12.06 -6.62
N ALA A 156 10.11 -12.26 -7.30
CA ALA A 156 9.35 -13.49 -7.21
C ALA A 156 10.16 -14.71 -7.69
N LYS A 157 10.86 -14.58 -8.83
CA LYS A 157 11.75 -15.64 -9.33
C LYS A 157 12.84 -15.98 -8.33
N ARG A 158 13.56 -14.97 -7.83
CA ARG A 158 14.62 -15.15 -6.84
C ARG A 158 14.10 -15.85 -5.58
N LEU A 159 12.95 -15.43 -5.05
CA LEU A 159 12.39 -16.05 -3.84
C LEU A 159 12.01 -17.51 -4.05
N ILE A 160 11.49 -17.87 -5.24
CA ILE A 160 11.20 -19.27 -5.55
C ILE A 160 12.49 -20.08 -5.66
N GLU A 161 13.49 -19.59 -6.40
CA GLU A 161 14.80 -20.25 -6.56
C GLU A 161 15.49 -20.50 -5.21
N GLU A 162 15.43 -19.53 -4.29
CA GLU A 162 16.09 -19.62 -2.99
C GLU A 162 15.33 -20.45 -1.94
N ASN A 163 13.99 -20.55 -2.05
CA ASN A 163 13.17 -21.07 -0.95
C ASN A 163 12.29 -22.27 -1.31
N VAL A 164 12.29 -22.71 -2.58
CA VAL A 164 11.45 -23.82 -3.06
C VAL A 164 12.32 -24.84 -3.81
N LYS A 165 12.14 -26.13 -3.47
CA LYS A 165 12.68 -27.26 -4.23
C LYS A 165 11.87 -27.46 -5.51
N TRP A 166 12.02 -26.53 -6.45
CA TRP A 166 11.21 -26.51 -7.68
C TRP A 166 11.52 -27.70 -8.61
N ASP A 167 12.73 -28.27 -8.53
CA ASP A 167 13.10 -29.50 -9.25
C ASP A 167 12.18 -30.68 -8.89
N ASP A 168 11.72 -30.75 -7.64
CA ASP A 168 10.81 -31.79 -7.16
C ASP A 168 9.37 -31.62 -7.67
N ILE A 169 9.03 -30.47 -8.28
CA ILE A 169 7.68 -30.16 -8.79
C ILE A 169 7.53 -30.61 -10.25
N LEU A 170 8.62 -30.57 -11.02
CA LEU A 170 8.61 -30.87 -12.46
C LEU A 170 8.82 -32.36 -12.78
N ASN A 171 9.07 -33.18 -11.76
CA ASN A 171 9.22 -34.64 -11.83
C ASN A 171 7.96 -35.33 -11.30
#